data_AF-A0A250XFC8-F1
#
_entry.id   AF-A0A250XFC8-F1
#
_cell.length_a   1.000
_cell.length_b   1.000
_cell.length_c   1.000
_cell.angle_alpha   90.00
_cell.angle_beta   90.00
_cell.angle_gamma   90.00
#
_symmetry.space_group_name_H-M   'P 1'
#
loop_
_entity.id
_entity.type
_entity.pdbx_description
1 polymer ?
#
loop_
_entity_poly.entity_id
_entity_poly.type
_entity_poly.pdbx_seq_one_letter_code
_entity_poly.pdbx_strand_id
1 'polypeptide(L)'
;MSSLTAASVRDVDKLLALPDSKIAQLDKDYLDKHGIELLFNNLLVDLVTLKPLDPIQYIIDSIQYGQEYSKQDPKTGLPEYRKDSLVCIFNHLDKAKLGRISFKGLERFASKFGGETLGQEELHSIFKDFNPHSDNLIDLDQFLLFFAKVSRTITNYNFEELVKNMLV
;
A
#
# COMPACT_ATOMS: atom_id res chain seq x y z
N MET A 1 21.21 69.03 -23.31
CA MET A 1 22.15 68.28 -22.47
C MET A 1 21.35 67.32 -21.62
N SER A 2 21.31 66.06 -22.07
CA SER A 2 20.52 64.98 -21.47
C SER A 2 21.22 64.46 -20.20
N SER A 3 20.56 64.57 -19.06
CA SER A 3 20.97 63.86 -17.85
C SER A 3 20.26 62.51 -17.82
N LEU A 4 21.07 61.45 -17.89
CA LEU A 4 20.65 60.05 -17.90
C LEU A 4 20.01 59.67 -16.57
N THR A 5 18.82 59.08 -16.68
CA THR A 5 18.13 58.33 -15.64
C THR A 5 19.00 57.21 -15.11
N ALA A 6 19.35 57.25 -13.83
CA ALA A 6 20.04 56.16 -13.14
C ALA A 6 19.12 54.93 -13.12
N ALA A 7 19.50 53.91 -13.88
CA ALA A 7 18.85 52.60 -13.86
C ALA A 7 18.97 51.99 -12.47
N SER A 8 17.83 51.73 -11.83
CA SER A 8 17.72 50.88 -10.65
C SER A 8 18.17 49.47 -11.02
N VAL A 9 19.45 49.18 -10.82
CA VAL A 9 19.99 47.82 -10.86
C VAL A 9 19.21 47.02 -9.80
N ARG A 10 18.35 46.11 -10.25
CA ARG A 10 17.71 45.14 -9.37
C ARG A 10 18.84 44.32 -8.77
N ASP A 11 19.00 44.42 -7.46
CA ASP A 11 20.00 43.71 -6.65
C ASP A 11 19.58 42.23 -6.58
N VAL A 12 19.70 41.52 -7.71
CA VAL A 12 19.37 40.08 -7.84
C VAL A 12 20.41 39.16 -7.19
N ASP A 13 21.51 39.72 -6.69
CA ASP A 13 22.67 38.98 -6.15
C ASP A 13 22.71 38.83 -4.63
N LYS A 14 21.64 39.18 -3.91
CA LYS A 14 21.57 38.96 -2.45
C LYS A 14 20.57 37.86 -2.11
N LEU A 15 20.91 36.63 -2.48
CA LEU A 15 20.45 35.47 -1.71
C LEU A 15 21.18 35.52 -0.36
N LEU A 16 20.67 36.34 0.57
CA LEU A 16 21.11 36.31 1.95
C LEU A 16 20.70 34.94 2.50
N ALA A 17 21.67 34.03 2.59
CA ALA A 17 21.49 32.79 3.32
C ALA A 17 20.94 33.13 4.71
N LEU A 18 19.79 32.55 5.05
CA LEU A 18 19.19 32.77 6.36
C LEU A 18 20.19 32.30 7.43
N PRO A 19 20.29 32.99 8.58
CA PRO A 19 21.06 32.50 9.70
C PRO A 19 20.58 31.10 10.09
N ASP A 20 21.50 30.19 10.42
CA ASP A 20 21.19 28.79 10.76
C ASP A 20 20.08 28.64 11.80
N SER A 21 20.01 29.56 12.78
CA SER A 21 18.97 29.57 13.81
C SER A 21 17.56 29.80 13.25
N LYS A 22 17.44 30.61 12.19
CA LYS A 22 16.16 30.89 11.54
C LYS A 22 15.74 29.75 10.62
N ILE A 23 16.69 29.06 9.99
CA ILE A 23 16.44 27.83 9.24
C ILE A 23 15.92 26.75 10.19
N ALA A 24 16.61 26.52 11.32
CA ALA A 24 16.20 25.53 12.31
C ALA A 24 14.79 25.79 12.87
N GLN A 25 14.42 27.05 13.10
CA GLN A 25 13.07 27.38 13.55
C GLN A 25 12.02 27.10 12.47
N LEU A 26 12.30 27.44 11.21
CA LEU A 26 11.39 27.16 10.10
C LEU A 26 11.19 25.65 9.90
N ASP A 27 12.26 24.87 10.02
CA ASP A 27 12.20 23.41 9.95
C ASP A 27 11.35 22.84 11.08
N LYS A 28 11.56 23.32 12.32
CA LYS A 28 10.74 22.92 13.46
C LYS A 28 9.26 23.26 13.27
N ASP A 29 8.96 24.49 12.88
CA ASP A 29 7.59 24.94 12.65
C ASP A 29 6.91 24.11 11.55
N TYR A 30 7.67 23.71 10.52
CA TYR A 30 7.18 22.82 9.47
C TYR A 30 6.85 21.42 10.02
N LEU A 31 7.77 20.81 10.76
CA LEU A 31 7.57 19.48 11.35
C LEU A 31 6.38 19.46 12.31
N ASP A 32 6.26 20.47 13.17
CA ASP A 32 5.16 20.61 14.13
C ASP A 32 3.82 20.81 13.40
N LYS A 33 3.78 21.72 12.43
CA LYS A 33 2.57 22.02 11.66
C LYS A 33 2.03 20.80 10.91
N HIS A 34 2.93 19.97 10.39
CA HIS A 34 2.57 18.79 9.61
C HIS A 34 2.53 17.50 10.45
N GLY A 35 2.80 17.57 11.76
CA GLY A 35 2.77 16.41 12.66
C GLY A 35 3.79 15.31 12.29
N ILE A 36 4.85 15.68 11.55
CA ILE A 36 5.79 14.72 10.95
C ILE A 36 6.59 14.02 12.04
N GLU A 37 7.04 14.76 13.06
CA GLU A 37 7.84 14.18 14.15
C GLU A 37 7.06 13.10 14.91
N LEU A 38 5.79 13.37 15.24
CA LEU A 38 4.92 12.40 15.91
C LEU A 38 4.69 11.16 15.04
N LEU A 39 4.41 11.35 13.76
CA LEU A 39 4.20 10.26 12.81
C LEU A 39 5.44 9.37 12.71
N PHE A 40 6.62 9.95 12.50
CA PHE A 40 7.87 9.21 12.38
C PHE A 40 8.24 8.48 13.68
N ASN A 41 8.08 9.13 14.84
CA ASN A 41 8.33 8.49 16.13
C ASN A 41 7.45 7.27 16.32
N ASN A 42 6.14 7.40 16.08
CA ASN A 42 5.22 6.27 16.22
C ASN A 42 5.55 5.15 15.21
N LEU A 43 5.88 5.50 13.96
CA LEU A 43 6.29 4.53 12.94
C LEU A 43 7.52 3.73 13.38
N LEU A 44 8.55 4.41 13.88
CA LEU A 44 9.77 3.74 14.31
C LEU A 44 9.52 2.83 15.52
N VAL A 45 8.71 3.29 16.48
CA VAL A 45 8.28 2.46 17.62
C VAL A 45 7.57 1.21 17.10
N ASP A 46 6.56 1.37 16.24
CA ASP A 46 5.77 0.27 15.69
C ASP A 46 6.61 -0.74 14.90
N LEU A 47 7.56 -0.27 14.08
CA LEU A 47 8.43 -1.16 13.32
C LEU A 47 9.28 -2.05 14.24
N VAL A 48 9.74 -1.51 15.37
CA VAL A 48 10.54 -2.25 16.35
C VAL A 48 9.67 -3.19 17.20
N THR A 49 8.48 -2.76 17.60
CA THR A 49 7.59 -3.52 18.49
C THR A 49 6.78 -4.57 17.75
N LEU A 50 6.14 -4.20 16.64
CA LEU A 50 5.24 -5.06 15.87
C LEU A 50 6.01 -5.95 14.88
N LYS A 51 7.16 -5.48 14.38
CA LYS A 51 7.99 -6.19 13.39
C LYS A 51 7.15 -6.72 12.21
N PRO A 52 6.49 -5.84 11.44
CA PRO A 52 5.64 -6.23 10.33
C PRO A 52 6.40 -7.09 9.33
N LEU A 53 5.69 -8.04 8.69
CA LEU A 53 6.26 -8.95 7.69
C LEU A 53 6.71 -8.19 6.44
N ASP A 54 6.01 -7.11 6.10
CA ASP A 54 6.39 -6.17 5.05
C ASP A 54 6.52 -4.75 5.63
N PRO A 55 7.71 -4.37 6.15
CA PRO A 55 7.93 -3.07 6.75
C PRO A 55 7.68 -1.89 5.81
N ILE A 56 7.96 -2.06 4.52
CA ILE A 56 7.81 -0.98 3.54
C ILE A 56 6.32 -0.74 3.28
N GLN A 57 5.55 -1.81 3.05
CA GLN A 57 4.11 -1.70 2.89
C GLN A 57 3.44 -1.14 4.16
N TYR A 58 3.91 -1.53 5.36
CA TYR A 58 3.44 -0.96 6.62
C TYR A 58 3.61 0.57 6.68
N ILE A 59 4.79 1.08 6.27
CA ILE A 59 5.06 2.51 6.24
C ILE A 59 4.15 3.21 5.22
N ILE A 60 4.03 2.66 4.01
CA ILE A 60 3.17 3.21 2.95
C ILE A 60 1.72 3.33 3.45
N ASP A 61 1.18 2.26 4.01
CA ASP A 61 -0.20 2.23 4.49
C ASP A 61 -0.40 3.15 5.70
N SER A 62 0.58 3.24 6.59
CA SER A 62 0.52 4.14 7.75
C SER A 62 0.49 5.60 7.33
N ILE A 63 1.22 5.96 6.27
CA ILE A 63 1.25 7.32 5.72
C ILE A 63 -0.05 7.62 4.97
N GLN A 64 -0.54 6.67 4.18
CA GLN A 64 -1.69 6.88 3.29
C GLN A 64 -3.03 6.82 4.03
N TYR A 65 -3.19 5.87 4.97
CA TYR A 65 -4.46 5.56 5.61
C TYR A 65 -4.44 5.76 7.13
N GLY A 66 -3.27 5.69 7.77
CA GLY A 66 -3.12 5.76 9.22
C GLY A 66 -2.60 4.45 9.83
N GLN A 67 -1.95 4.55 10.99
CA GLN A 67 -1.30 3.41 11.67
C GLN A 67 -2.29 2.34 12.14
N GLU A 68 -3.53 2.73 12.38
CA GLU A 68 -4.61 1.84 12.77
C GLU A 68 -5.00 0.85 11.67
N TYR A 69 -4.83 1.23 10.39
CA TYR A 69 -5.17 0.41 9.23
C TYR A 69 -3.97 -0.33 8.62
N SER A 70 -2.75 0.01 9.04
CA SER A 70 -1.52 -0.58 8.51
C SER A 70 -1.11 -1.88 9.21
N LYS A 71 -1.79 -2.26 10.29
CA LYS A 71 -1.53 -3.52 11.00
C LYS A 71 -1.59 -4.69 10.05
N GLN A 72 -0.55 -5.51 10.10
CA GLN A 72 -0.43 -6.68 9.24
C GLN A 72 -0.80 -7.95 10.00
N ASP A 73 -1.56 -8.81 9.33
CA ASP A 73 -1.86 -10.15 9.81
C ASP A 73 -0.54 -10.95 9.97
N PRO A 74 -0.25 -11.53 11.16
CA PRO A 74 1.03 -12.18 11.42
C PRO A 74 1.32 -13.42 10.56
N LYS A 75 0.30 -14.03 9.94
CA LYS A 75 0.47 -15.24 9.12
C LYS A 75 0.70 -14.88 7.65
N THR A 76 -0.08 -13.92 7.15
CA THR A 76 -0.13 -13.59 5.73
C THR A 76 0.68 -12.34 5.39
N GLY A 77 0.93 -11.45 6.36
CA GLY A 77 1.53 -10.13 6.16
C GLY A 77 0.62 -9.15 5.42
N LEU A 78 -0.65 -9.50 5.20
CA LEU A 78 -1.62 -8.60 4.60
C LEU A 78 -1.98 -7.49 5.59
N PRO A 79 -2.02 -6.22 5.15
CA PRO A 79 -2.70 -5.17 5.90
C PRO A 79 -4.17 -5.55 6.16
N GLU A 80 -4.69 -5.18 7.32
CA GLU A 80 -6.04 -5.54 7.78
C GLU A 80 -7.13 -5.14 6.76
N TYR A 81 -7.05 -3.95 6.18
CA TYR A 81 -8.01 -3.49 5.16
C TYR A 81 -8.00 -4.34 3.87
N ARG A 82 -6.82 -4.85 3.47
CA ARG A 82 -6.70 -5.74 2.29
C ARG A 82 -7.28 -7.10 2.61
N LYS A 83 -7.01 -7.62 3.82
CA LYS A 83 -7.58 -8.87 4.31
C LYS A 83 -9.11 -8.83 4.31
N ASP A 84 -9.70 -7.77 4.85
CA ASP A 84 -11.16 -7.60 4.91
C ASP A 84 -11.79 -7.54 3.50
N SER A 85 -11.13 -6.82 2.59
CA SER A 85 -11.55 -6.75 1.18
C SER A 85 -11.52 -8.13 0.50
N LEU A 86 -10.47 -8.92 0.76
CA LEU A 86 -10.34 -10.29 0.25
C LEU A 86 -11.36 -11.25 0.86
N VAL A 87 -11.68 -11.11 2.16
CA VAL A 87 -12.76 -11.86 2.81
C VAL A 87 -14.11 -11.53 2.15
N CYS A 88 -14.35 -10.27 1.79
CA CYS A 88 -15.56 -9.87 1.06
C CYS A 88 -15.65 -10.57 -0.31
N ILE A 89 -14.56 -10.60 -1.07
CA ILE A 89 -14.48 -11.29 -2.37
C ILE A 89 -14.70 -12.80 -2.20
N PHE A 90 -14.07 -13.43 -1.20
CA PHE A 90 -14.26 -14.85 -0.94
C PHE A 90 -15.73 -15.18 -0.69
N ASN A 91 -16.40 -14.40 0.16
CA ASN A 91 -17.83 -14.56 0.46
C ASN A 91 -18.71 -14.32 -0.78
N HIS A 92 -18.30 -13.42 -1.68
CA HIS A 92 -18.99 -13.20 -2.95
C HIS A 92 -18.87 -14.43 -3.89
N LEU A 93 -17.70 -15.09 -3.89
CA LEU A 93 -17.45 -16.30 -4.68
C LEU A 93 -18.12 -17.54 -4.07
N ASP A 94 -18.14 -17.67 -2.75
CA ASP A 94 -18.79 -18.76 -2.01
C ASP A 94 -20.31 -18.54 -1.86
N LYS A 95 -21.01 -18.46 -2.99
CA LYS A 95 -22.48 -18.25 -3.01
C LYS A 95 -23.26 -19.31 -2.25
N ALA A 96 -22.72 -20.53 -2.18
CA ALA A 96 -23.32 -21.66 -1.49
C ALA A 96 -23.00 -21.69 0.03
N LYS A 97 -22.14 -20.79 0.52
CA LYS A 97 -21.70 -20.70 1.93
C LYS A 97 -21.13 -22.02 2.45
N LEU A 98 -20.35 -22.70 1.62
CA LEU A 98 -19.72 -23.97 1.96
C LEU A 98 -18.39 -23.78 2.71
N GLY A 99 -17.92 -22.53 2.82
CA GLY A 99 -16.60 -22.17 3.36
C GLY A 99 -15.46 -22.54 2.41
N ARG A 100 -15.78 -22.90 1.15
CA ARG A 100 -14.81 -23.34 0.14
C ARG A 100 -15.25 -22.94 -1.25
N ILE A 101 -14.28 -22.60 -2.10
CA ILE A 101 -14.52 -22.30 -3.52
C ILE A 101 -13.67 -23.22 -4.42
N SER A 102 -14.07 -23.37 -5.68
CA SER A 102 -13.32 -24.18 -6.65
C SER A 102 -12.04 -23.48 -7.07
N PHE A 103 -10.90 -24.17 -7.00
CA PHE A 103 -9.60 -23.66 -7.47
C PHE A 103 -9.63 -23.22 -8.94
N LYS A 104 -10.26 -24.02 -9.82
CA LYS A 104 -10.46 -23.66 -11.24
C LYS A 104 -11.36 -22.44 -11.41
N GLY A 105 -12.33 -22.27 -10.50
CA GLY A 105 -13.18 -21.08 -10.46
C GLY A 105 -12.35 -19.84 -10.14
N LEU A 106 -11.49 -19.93 -9.12
CA LEU A 106 -10.56 -18.86 -8.76
C LEU A 106 -9.58 -18.55 -9.90
N GLU A 107 -8.98 -19.55 -10.54
CA GLU A 107 -8.04 -19.34 -11.65
C GLU A 107 -8.70 -18.56 -12.80
N ARG A 108 -9.89 -18.97 -13.24
CA ARG A 108 -10.64 -18.23 -14.27
C ARG A 108 -11.00 -16.82 -13.84
N PHE A 109 -11.36 -16.65 -12.57
CA PHE A 109 -11.73 -15.36 -12.02
C PHE A 109 -10.52 -14.42 -11.96
N ALA A 110 -9.39 -14.90 -11.44
CA ALA A 110 -8.12 -14.19 -11.39
C ALA A 110 -7.57 -13.88 -12.79
N SER A 111 -7.63 -14.81 -13.75
CA SER A 111 -7.21 -14.53 -15.12
C SER A 111 -8.09 -13.48 -15.82
N LYS A 112 -9.38 -13.41 -15.47
CA LYS A 112 -10.33 -12.44 -16.05
C LYS A 112 -10.15 -11.04 -15.48
N PHE A 113 -9.98 -10.91 -14.17
CA PHE A 113 -9.97 -9.61 -13.49
C PHE A 113 -8.58 -9.15 -13.07
N GLY A 114 -7.64 -10.09 -12.91
CA GLY A 114 -6.25 -9.82 -12.54
C GLY A 114 -5.32 -9.61 -13.73
N GLY A 115 -5.72 -9.94 -14.97
CA GLY A 115 -4.85 -9.81 -16.14
C GLY A 115 -4.47 -8.37 -16.54
N GLU A 116 -5.22 -7.37 -16.07
CA GLU A 116 -4.90 -5.95 -16.25
C GLU A 116 -3.97 -5.42 -15.15
N THR A 117 -3.97 -6.07 -13.98
CA THR A 117 -3.24 -5.64 -12.78
C THR A 117 -1.96 -6.45 -12.54
N LEU A 118 -1.94 -7.71 -13.02
CA LEU A 118 -0.89 -8.70 -12.85
C LEU A 118 -0.63 -9.36 -14.21
N GLY A 119 0.64 -9.60 -14.53
CA GLY A 119 0.98 -10.38 -15.72
C GLY A 119 0.42 -11.80 -15.63
N GLN A 120 -0.11 -12.34 -16.73
CA GLN A 120 -0.63 -13.72 -16.77
C GLN A 120 0.46 -14.75 -16.39
N GLU A 121 1.72 -14.49 -16.71
CA GLU A 121 2.85 -15.33 -16.31
C GLU A 121 3.09 -15.33 -14.80
N GLU A 122 2.94 -14.17 -14.15
CA GLU A 122 3.09 -14.01 -12.70
C GLU A 122 1.95 -14.72 -11.96
N LEU A 123 0.71 -14.51 -12.42
CA LEU A 123 -0.45 -15.24 -11.92
C LEU A 123 -0.25 -16.75 -12.07
N HIS A 124 0.16 -17.22 -13.26
CA HIS A 124 0.38 -18.64 -13.51
C HIS A 124 1.49 -19.22 -12.64
N SER A 125 2.59 -18.48 -12.42
CA SER A 125 3.66 -18.90 -11.52
C SER A 125 3.16 -19.05 -10.08
N ILE A 126 2.36 -18.10 -9.59
CA ILE A 126 1.80 -18.15 -8.22
C ILE A 126 0.83 -19.32 -8.08
N PHE A 127 0.02 -19.61 -9.11
CA PHE A 127 -0.89 -20.76 -9.13
C PHE A 127 -0.16 -22.10 -9.21
N LYS A 128 0.96 -22.18 -9.94
CA LYS A 128 1.75 -23.41 -10.08
C LYS A 128 2.31 -23.90 -8.75
N ASP A 129 2.74 -22.97 -7.89
CA ASP A 129 3.28 -23.28 -6.57
C ASP A 129 2.19 -23.50 -5.51
N PHE A 130 0.93 -23.30 -5.88
CA PHE A 130 -0.19 -23.45 -4.98
C PHE A 130 -0.77 -24.87 -5.08
N ASN A 131 -0.74 -25.60 -3.96
CA ASN A 131 -1.26 -26.95 -3.88
C ASN A 131 -2.65 -26.94 -3.21
N PRO A 132 -3.76 -26.98 -3.99
CA PRO A 132 -5.07 -27.12 -3.40
C PRO A 132 -5.20 -28.47 -2.70
N HIS A 133 -6.20 -28.60 -1.83
CA HIS A 133 -6.53 -29.90 -1.24
C HIS A 133 -6.91 -30.93 -2.33
N SER A 134 -7.00 -32.20 -1.95
CA SER A 134 -7.27 -33.32 -2.88
C SER A 134 -8.60 -33.20 -3.64
N ASP A 135 -9.51 -32.33 -3.22
CA ASP A 135 -10.80 -32.04 -3.83
C ASP A 135 -10.77 -30.85 -4.82
N ASN A 136 -9.60 -30.23 -5.05
CA ASN A 136 -9.45 -28.97 -5.80
C ASN A 136 -10.32 -27.83 -5.24
N LEU A 137 -10.65 -27.89 -3.95
CA LEU A 137 -11.30 -26.80 -3.24
C LEU A 137 -10.28 -26.03 -2.41
N ILE A 138 -10.54 -24.74 -2.26
CA ILE A 138 -9.76 -23.82 -1.46
C ILE A 138 -10.64 -23.20 -0.39
N ASP A 139 -10.14 -23.23 0.84
CA ASP A 139 -10.76 -22.52 1.97
C ASP A 139 -10.30 -21.06 2.03
N LEU A 140 -10.85 -20.32 2.99
CA LEU A 140 -10.53 -18.90 3.17
C LEU A 140 -9.06 -18.67 3.52
N ASP A 141 -8.45 -19.51 4.35
CA ASP A 141 -7.05 -19.33 4.77
C ASP A 141 -6.11 -19.51 3.57
N GLN A 142 -6.37 -20.52 2.75
CA GLN A 142 -5.65 -20.75 1.51
C GLN A 142 -5.85 -19.62 0.50
N PHE A 143 -7.07 -19.11 0.38
CA PHE A 143 -7.39 -17.95 -0.46
C PHE A 143 -6.61 -16.71 -0.01
N LEU A 144 -6.61 -16.40 1.28
CA LEU A 144 -5.87 -15.25 1.83
C LEU A 144 -4.36 -15.39 1.63
N LEU A 145 -3.80 -16.58 1.83
CA LEU A 145 -2.37 -16.84 1.58
C LEU A 145 -2.00 -16.66 0.11
N PHE A 146 -2.87 -17.10 -0.81
CA PHE A 146 -2.67 -16.89 -2.24
C PHE A 146 -2.65 -15.40 -2.57
N PHE A 147 -3.69 -14.66 -2.16
CA PHE A 147 -3.78 -13.24 -2.46
C PHE A 147 -2.79 -12.39 -1.65
N ALA A 148 -2.25 -12.87 -0.54
CA ALA A 148 -1.16 -12.21 0.16
C ALA A 148 0.11 -12.11 -0.70
N LYS A 149 0.44 -13.16 -1.45
CA LYS A 149 1.59 -13.15 -2.37
C LYS A 149 1.37 -12.15 -3.50
N VAL A 150 0.20 -12.20 -4.11
CA VAL A 150 -0.23 -11.30 -5.19
C VAL A 150 -0.24 -9.84 -4.72
N SER A 151 -0.83 -9.59 -3.56
CA SER A 151 -0.97 -8.27 -2.95
C SER A 151 0.37 -7.57 -2.77
N ARG A 152 1.45 -8.31 -2.48
CA ARG A 152 2.79 -7.73 -2.28
C ARG A 152 3.44 -7.21 -3.55
N THR A 153 2.99 -7.66 -4.72
CA THR A 153 3.58 -7.23 -6.01
C THR A 153 2.83 -6.05 -6.63
N ILE A 154 1.74 -5.58 -5.99
CA ILE A 154 0.88 -4.52 -6.52
C ILE A 154 0.71 -3.37 -5.54
N THR A 155 0.55 -2.17 -6.10
CA THR A 155 0.28 -0.94 -5.35
C THR A 155 -1.11 -0.95 -4.70
N ASN A 156 -1.33 -0.05 -3.73
CA ASN A 156 -2.64 0.16 -3.10
C ASN A 156 -3.75 0.43 -4.15
N TYR A 157 -3.47 1.33 -5.11
CA TYR A 157 -4.38 1.63 -6.22
C TYR A 157 -4.74 0.40 -7.05
N ASN A 158 -3.73 -0.39 -7.43
CA ASN A 158 -3.93 -1.60 -8.21
C ASN A 158 -4.74 -2.65 -7.44
N PHE A 159 -4.52 -2.75 -6.13
CA PHE A 159 -5.30 -3.62 -5.26
C PHE A 159 -6.76 -3.17 -5.17
N GLU A 160 -7.03 -1.88 -4.99
CA GLU A 160 -8.39 -1.32 -4.93
C GLU A 160 -9.15 -1.57 -6.25
N GLU A 161 -8.51 -1.36 -7.40
CA GLU A 161 -9.11 -1.66 -8.71
C GLU A 161 -9.38 -3.17 -8.89
N LEU A 162 -8.46 -4.04 -8.42
CA LEU A 162 -8.69 -5.48 -8.39
C LEU A 162 -9.93 -5.83 -7.54
N VAL A 163 -10.06 -5.28 -6.34
CA VAL A 163 -11.20 -5.53 -5.45
C VAL A 163 -12.50 -5.08 -6.10
N LYS A 164 -12.51 -3.88 -6.67
CA LYS A 164 -13.67 -3.33 -7.37
C LYS A 164 -14.08 -4.22 -8.55
N ASN A 165 -13.14 -4.63 -9.39
CA ASN A 165 -13.39 -5.51 -10.52
C ASN A 165 -13.93 -6.89 -10.09
N MET A 166 -13.52 -7.38 -8.92
CA MET A 166 -13.95 -8.66 -8.36
C MET A 166 -15.31 -8.61 -7.64
N LEU A 167 -15.83 -7.44 -7.30
CA LEU A 167 -17.11 -7.27 -6.60
C LEU A 167 -18.24 -6.72 -7.47
N VAL A 168 -17.97 -6.46 -8.76
CA VAL A 168 -18.96 -6.08 -9.79
C VAL A 168 -19.66 -7.31 -10.36
#